data_AF-A0A6B3HRT9-F1
#
_entry.id   AF-A0A6B3HRT9-F1
#
_cell.length_a   1.000
_cell.length_b   1.000
_cell.length_c   1.000
_cell.angle_alpha   90.00
_cell.angle_beta   90.00
_cell.angle_gamma   90.00
#
_symmetry.space_group_name_H-M   'P 1'
#
loop_
_entity.id
_entity.type
_entity.pdbx_description
1 polymer ?
#
loop_
_entity_poly.entity_id
_entity_poly.type
_entity_poly.pdbx_seq_one_letter_code
_entity_poly.pdbx_strand_id
1 'polypeptide(L)'
;AAGGPGTGPAPGAEERPARTAPYPPRVVDLVRAPGDLVPALRALLDGMVVVEGLSEAETVVGAGDGAVVAVTRDGDVLGPHFAHGGSAGAPSLLEAQAQVDEAAAELAVLDTRCEELAAAQRDAVRLRAEQATRTEELAERRR
;
A
#
# COMPACT_ATOMS: atom_id res chain seq x y z
N ALA A 1 -3.68 -29.46 -34.35
CA ALA A 1 -3.74 -28.06 -34.81
C ALA A 1 -5.06 -27.46 -34.33
N ALA A 2 -5.01 -26.62 -33.30
CA ALA A 2 -6.15 -25.87 -32.77
C ALA A 2 -5.60 -24.54 -32.20
N GLY A 3 -6.29 -23.44 -32.51
CA GLY A 3 -5.77 -22.07 -32.48
C GLY A 3 -5.56 -21.47 -31.10
N GLY A 4 -4.52 -20.64 -30.98
CA GLY A 4 -4.23 -19.82 -29.80
C GLY A 4 -5.06 -18.54 -29.76
N PRO A 5 -5.29 -17.96 -28.56
CA PRO A 5 -6.04 -16.72 -28.41
C PRO A 5 -5.21 -15.52 -28.87
N GLY A 6 -5.82 -14.71 -29.73
CA GLY A 6 -5.24 -13.51 -30.31
C GLY A 6 -4.94 -12.43 -29.27
N THR A 7 -3.71 -11.94 -29.32
CA THR A 7 -3.27 -10.68 -28.73
C THR A 7 -3.96 -9.53 -29.44
N GLY A 8 -4.97 -8.95 -28.80
CA GLY A 8 -5.53 -7.65 -29.20
C GLY A 8 -4.48 -6.54 -29.03
N PRO A 9 -4.48 -5.51 -29.90
CA PRO A 9 -3.51 -4.43 -29.81
C PRO A 9 -3.79 -3.59 -28.55
N ALA A 10 -2.78 -3.41 -27.71
CA ALA A 10 -2.84 -2.50 -26.57
C ALA A 10 -3.10 -1.06 -27.05
N PRO A 11 -4.04 -0.32 -26.46
CA PRO A 11 -4.27 1.07 -26.81
C PRO A 11 -3.19 1.95 -26.17
N GLY A 12 -2.61 2.86 -26.96
CA GLY A 12 -1.82 3.98 -26.45
C GLY A 12 -0.31 3.78 -26.44
N ALA A 13 0.27 3.29 -27.55
CA ALA A 13 1.65 3.64 -27.86
C ALA A 13 1.69 5.12 -28.27
N GLU A 14 1.61 6.02 -27.28
CA GLU A 14 2.02 7.40 -27.48
C GLU A 14 3.51 7.36 -27.83
N GLU A 15 3.81 7.67 -29.09
CA GLU A 15 5.15 7.95 -29.59
C GLU A 15 5.77 9.05 -28.71
N ARG A 16 6.53 8.60 -27.71
CA ARG A 16 7.18 9.47 -26.75
C ARG A 16 8.40 10.11 -27.43
N PRO A 17 8.59 11.43 -27.31
CA PRO A 17 9.73 12.10 -27.91
C PRO A 17 11.02 11.48 -27.38
N ALA A 18 11.81 10.89 -28.29
CA ALA A 18 13.17 10.48 -28.01
C ALA A 18 13.92 11.68 -27.42
N ARG A 19 14.37 11.53 -26.17
CA ARG A 19 14.98 12.63 -25.40
C ARG A 19 16.26 13.07 -26.10
N THR A 20 16.24 14.32 -26.55
CA THR A 20 17.38 15.10 -27.06
C THR A 20 17.83 16.16 -26.04
N ALA A 21 17.48 15.99 -24.76
CA ALA A 21 17.95 16.88 -23.71
C ALA A 21 19.29 16.36 -23.16
N PRO A 22 20.34 17.20 -23.06
CA PRO A 22 21.65 16.79 -22.54
C PRO A 22 21.65 16.46 -21.04
N TYR A 23 20.54 16.66 -20.33
CA TYR A 23 20.41 16.45 -18.89
C TYR A 23 19.04 15.82 -18.54
N PRO A 24 18.97 15.01 -17.46
CA PRO A 24 17.71 14.47 -16.97
C PRO A 24 16.76 15.60 -16.50
N PRO A 25 15.44 15.44 -16.68
CA PRO A 25 14.46 16.47 -16.27
C PRO A 25 14.46 16.67 -14.75
N ARG A 26 14.33 17.91 -14.31
CA ARG A 26 14.18 18.21 -12.87
C ARG A 26 12.79 17.83 -12.39
N VAL A 27 12.70 17.30 -11.17
CA VAL A 27 11.41 16.90 -10.56
C VAL A 27 10.46 18.09 -10.42
N VAL A 28 10.99 19.26 -10.07
CA VAL A 28 10.20 20.49 -9.89
C VAL A 28 9.46 20.94 -11.15
N ASP A 29 9.97 20.60 -12.33
CA ASP A 29 9.36 20.96 -13.62
C ASP A 29 8.22 20.00 -14.02
N LEU A 30 8.10 18.87 -13.31
CA LEU A 30 7.12 17.82 -13.58
C LEU A 30 5.89 17.90 -12.66
N VAL A 31 5.92 18.77 -11.64
CA VAL A 31 4.84 18.90 -10.65
C VAL A 31 4.02 20.17 -10.87
N ARG A 32 2.70 20.08 -10.65
CA ARG A 32 1.78 21.22 -10.66
C ARG A 32 1.18 21.40 -9.27
N ALA A 33 1.09 22.63 -8.81
CA ALA A 33 0.56 22.95 -7.49
C ALA A 33 -0.16 24.31 -7.45
N PRO A 34 -1.07 24.51 -6.48
CA PRO A 34 -1.58 25.82 -6.11
C PRO A 34 -0.45 26.83 -5.86
N GLY A 35 -0.65 28.09 -6.26
CA GLY A 35 0.41 29.11 -6.29
C GLY A 35 1.08 29.41 -4.95
N ASP A 36 0.33 29.24 -3.85
CA ASP A 36 0.80 29.36 -2.47
C ASP A 36 1.77 28.24 -2.05
N LEU A 37 1.66 27.05 -2.66
CA LEU A 37 2.53 25.90 -2.38
C LEU A 37 3.78 25.83 -3.28
N VAL A 38 3.79 26.57 -4.39
CA VAL A 38 4.91 26.56 -5.35
C VAL A 38 6.27 26.86 -4.71
N PRO A 39 6.43 27.87 -3.82
CA PRO A 39 7.72 28.13 -3.18
C PRO A 39 8.21 26.97 -2.31
N ALA A 40 7.29 26.34 -1.57
CA ALA A 40 7.62 25.20 -0.70
C ALA A 40 8.06 23.99 -1.53
N LEU A 41 7.37 23.68 -2.62
CA LEU A 41 7.73 22.57 -3.51
C LEU A 41 9.04 22.83 -4.25
N ARG A 42 9.32 24.07 -4.66
CA ARG A 42 10.62 24.42 -5.25
C ARG A 42 11.77 24.20 -4.28
N ALA A 43 11.58 24.57 -3.01
CA ALA A 43 12.60 24.34 -1.99
C ALA A 43 12.77 22.84 -1.69
N LEU A 44 11.68 22.08 -1.62
CA LEU A 44 11.71 20.65 -1.32
C LEU A 44 12.33 19.82 -2.45
N LEU A 45 12.05 20.18 -3.70
CA LEU A 45 12.45 19.42 -4.90
C LEU A 45 13.70 19.99 -5.58
N ASP A 46 14.39 20.92 -4.92
CA ASP A 46 15.62 21.47 -5.46
C ASP A 46 16.70 20.39 -5.54
N GLY A 47 17.53 20.43 -6.59
CA GLY A 47 18.55 19.42 -6.82
C GLY A 47 18.05 18.02 -7.21
N MET A 48 16.73 17.81 -7.36
CA MET A 48 16.17 16.51 -7.73
C MET A 48 15.91 16.38 -9.24
N VAL A 49 16.30 15.23 -9.82
CA VAL A 49 16.10 14.89 -11.24
C VAL A 49 15.49 13.51 -11.42
N VAL A 50 14.70 13.31 -12.48
CA VAL A 50 14.10 12.01 -12.82
C VAL A 50 14.94 11.30 -13.87
N VAL A 51 15.26 10.04 -13.62
CA VAL A 51 16.03 9.16 -14.50
C VAL A 51 15.22 7.90 -14.84
N GLU A 52 15.58 7.18 -15.89
CA GLU A 52 14.83 5.98 -16.29
C GLU A 52 15.07 4.81 -15.32
N GLY A 53 16.27 4.68 -14.75
CA GLY A 53 16.60 3.57 -13.85
C GLY A 53 17.90 3.76 -13.08
N LEU A 54 18.25 2.76 -12.27
CA LEU A 54 19.34 2.88 -11.28
C LEU A 54 20.72 3.10 -11.91
N SER A 55 21.02 2.47 -13.05
CA SER A 55 22.31 2.68 -13.74
C SER A 55 22.49 4.12 -14.24
N GLU A 56 21.42 4.78 -14.67
CA GLU A 56 21.44 6.19 -15.03
C GLU A 56 21.55 7.07 -13.76
N ALA A 57 20.86 6.69 -12.68
CA ALA A 57 20.95 7.36 -11.39
C ALA A 57 22.41 7.42 -10.88
N GLU A 58 23.12 6.29 -10.92
CA GLU A 58 24.53 6.20 -10.52
C GLU A 58 25.42 7.13 -11.33
N THR A 59 25.21 7.19 -12.64
CA THR A 59 25.98 8.06 -13.55
C THR A 59 25.74 9.53 -13.21
N VAL A 60 24.48 9.92 -13.01
CA VAL A 60 24.08 11.30 -12.73
C VAL A 60 24.58 11.77 -11.36
N VAL A 61 24.43 10.93 -10.32
CA VAL A 61 24.90 11.25 -8.97
C VAL A 61 26.43 11.28 -8.90
N GLY A 62 27.11 10.35 -9.58
CA GLY A 62 28.56 10.27 -9.60
C GLY A 62 29.26 11.36 -10.41
N ALA A 63 28.57 11.95 -11.40
CA ALA A 63 29.09 13.06 -12.20
C ALA A 63 28.85 14.45 -11.58
N GLY A 64 27.95 14.56 -10.60
CA GLY A 64 27.60 15.83 -9.97
C GLY A 64 28.55 16.25 -8.84
N ASP A 65 28.61 17.55 -8.54
CA ASP A 65 29.39 18.13 -7.43
C ASP A 65 28.80 17.82 -6.02
N GLY A 66 28.17 16.66 -5.85
CA GLY A 66 27.68 16.16 -4.56
C GLY A 66 26.34 16.72 -4.06
N ALA A 67 25.55 17.39 -4.91
CA ALA A 67 24.26 17.97 -4.52
C ALA A 67 23.03 17.41 -5.26
N VAL A 68 23.22 16.49 -6.21
CA VAL A 68 22.12 15.97 -7.05
C VAL A 68 21.51 14.72 -6.43
N VAL A 69 20.18 14.65 -6.44
CA VAL A 69 19.40 13.47 -6.06
C VAL A 69 18.66 12.97 -7.29
N ALA A 70 18.91 11.73 -7.69
CA ALA A 70 18.24 11.07 -8.81
C ALA A 70 17.05 10.24 -8.32
N VAL A 71 15.92 10.33 -9.02
CA VAL A 71 14.70 9.57 -8.76
C VAL A 71 14.41 8.69 -9.97
N THR A 72 14.38 7.37 -9.80
CA THR A 72 14.05 6.42 -10.88
C THR A 72 12.55 6.42 -11.16
N ARG A 73 12.13 5.86 -12.31
CA ARG A 73 10.70 5.68 -12.63
C ARG A 73 9.98 4.72 -11.70
N ASP A 74 10.72 3.80 -11.10
CA ASP A 74 10.22 2.84 -10.12
C ASP A 74 10.12 3.46 -8.71
N GLY A 75 10.57 4.71 -8.55
CA GLY A 75 10.46 5.47 -7.31
C GLY A 75 11.66 5.36 -6.38
N ASP A 76 12.75 4.70 -6.82
CA ASP A 76 14.00 4.69 -6.06
C ASP A 76 14.64 6.08 -6.08
N VAL A 77 15.18 6.49 -4.94
CA VAL A 77 15.85 7.77 -4.73
C VAL A 77 17.30 7.50 -4.41
N LEU A 78 18.21 7.97 -5.25
CA LEU A 78 19.65 7.86 -5.06
C LEU A 78 20.25 9.25 -4.87
N GLY A 79 20.87 9.47 -3.71
CA GLY A 79 21.70 10.64 -3.43
C GLY A 79 23.18 10.26 -3.30
N PRO A 80 24.08 11.25 -3.10
CA PRO A 80 25.53 11.01 -3.03
C PRO A 80 25.97 10.05 -1.93
N HIS A 81 25.20 9.98 -0.84
CA HIS A 81 25.54 9.21 0.37
C HIS A 81 24.38 8.38 0.91
N PHE A 82 23.27 8.29 0.18
CA PHE A 82 22.10 7.54 0.61
C PHE A 82 21.36 6.98 -0.60
N ALA A 83 20.64 5.88 -0.36
CA ALA A 83 19.70 5.33 -1.31
C ALA A 83 18.42 4.96 -0.55
N HIS A 84 17.27 5.32 -1.10
CA HIS A 84 15.96 4.85 -0.65
C HIS A 84 15.30 4.14 -1.83
N GLY A 85 15.05 2.85 -1.69
CA GLY A 85 14.32 2.07 -2.68
C GLY A 85 13.44 1.08 -1.97
N GLY A 86 12.31 0.74 -2.60
CA GLY A 86 11.36 -0.25 -2.12
C GLY A 86 11.00 -1.20 -3.25
N SER A 87 10.43 -2.36 -2.92
CA SER A 87 9.92 -3.25 -3.97
C SER A 87 8.70 -2.61 -4.65
N ALA A 88 8.90 -2.08 -5.86
CA ALA A 88 7.80 -1.81 -6.79
C ALA A 88 7.20 -3.11 -7.37
N GLY A 89 7.77 -4.28 -7.04
CA GLY A 89 7.30 -5.61 -7.44
C GLY A 89 6.34 -6.24 -6.42
N ALA A 90 5.71 -7.36 -6.84
CA ALA A 90 4.87 -8.19 -5.98
C ALA A 90 5.55 -8.46 -4.61
N PRO A 91 4.78 -8.62 -3.52
CA PRO A 91 5.33 -8.80 -2.17
C PRO A 91 6.41 -9.87 -2.17
N SER A 92 7.51 -9.59 -1.49
CA SER A 92 8.52 -10.61 -1.25
C SER A 92 7.91 -11.78 -0.46
N LEU A 93 8.51 -12.97 -0.56
CA LEU A 93 8.04 -14.14 0.18
C LEU A 93 8.02 -13.91 1.70
N LEU A 94 8.97 -13.11 2.22
CA LEU A 94 8.99 -12.73 3.64
C LEU A 94 7.83 -11.80 4.01
N GLU A 95 7.49 -10.83 3.15
CA GLU A 95 6.35 -9.95 3.37
C GLU A 95 5.01 -10.70 3.26
N ALA A 96 4.88 -11.58 2.27
CA ALA A 96 3.70 -12.44 2.14
C ALA A 96 3.55 -13.36 3.36
N GLN A 97 4.65 -13.92 3.87
CA GLN A 97 4.62 -14.74 5.08
C GLN A 97 4.24 -13.92 6.31
N ALA A 98 4.79 -12.71 6.46
CA ALA A 98 4.43 -11.82 7.56
C ALA A 98 2.93 -11.48 7.55
N GLN A 99 2.34 -11.23 6.38
CA GLN A 99 0.90 -10.99 6.23
C GLN A 99 0.06 -12.22 6.61
N VAL A 100 0.51 -13.43 6.25
CA VAL A 100 -0.16 -14.66 6.65
C VAL A 100 -0.08 -14.86 8.17
N ASP A 101 1.07 -14.61 8.77
CA ASP A 101 1.29 -14.75 10.21
C ASP A 101 0.43 -13.73 10.99
N GLU A 102 0.34 -12.50 10.51
CA GLU A 102 -0.52 -11.46 11.06
C GLU A 102 -2.01 -11.84 10.97
N ALA A 103 -2.48 -12.27 9.80
CA ALA A 103 -3.86 -12.71 9.61
C ALA A 103 -4.22 -13.93 10.48
N ALA A 104 -3.28 -14.87 10.66
CA ALA A 104 -3.46 -16.02 11.53
C ALA A 104 -3.58 -15.62 13.00
N ALA A 105 -2.79 -14.63 13.44
CA ALA A 105 -2.87 -14.10 14.80
C ALA A 105 -4.21 -13.37 15.05
N GLU A 106 -4.66 -12.54 14.09
CA GLU A 106 -5.97 -11.87 14.18
C GLU A 106 -7.13 -12.86 14.23
N LEU A 107 -7.07 -13.93 13.43
CA LEU A 107 -8.09 -14.98 13.43
C LEU A 107 -8.20 -15.67 14.80
N ALA A 108 -7.07 -16.02 15.43
CA ALA A 108 -7.06 -16.65 16.74
C ALA A 108 -7.72 -15.77 17.83
N VAL A 109 -7.52 -14.45 17.76
CA VAL A 109 -8.18 -13.49 18.66
C VAL A 109 -9.69 -13.46 18.43
N LEU A 110 -10.12 -13.45 17.17
CA LEU A 110 -11.55 -13.46 16.82
C LEU A 110 -12.23 -14.77 17.23
N ASP A 111 -11.57 -15.91 17.08
CA ASP A 111 -12.09 -17.21 17.52
C ASP A 111 -12.38 -17.22 19.01
N THR A 112 -11.43 -16.73 19.83
CA THR A 112 -11.63 -16.59 21.28
C THR A 112 -12.84 -15.72 21.59
N ARG A 113 -12.98 -14.58 20.92
CA ARG A 113 -14.13 -13.68 21.11
C ARG A 113 -15.46 -14.33 20.71
N CYS A 114 -15.47 -15.12 19.64
CA CYS A 114 -16.65 -15.86 19.21
C CYS A 114 -17.07 -16.90 20.26
N GLU A 115 -16.12 -17.61 20.87
CA GLU A 115 -16.39 -18.57 21.95
C GLU A 115 -17.00 -17.90 23.18
N GLU A 116 -16.44 -16.76 23.60
CA GLU A 116 -16.96 -15.95 24.70
C GLU A 116 -18.41 -15.48 24.44
N LEU A 117 -18.66 -14.95 23.24
CA LEU A 117 -20.00 -14.50 22.85
C LEU A 117 -21.00 -15.66 22.78
N ALA A 118 -20.58 -16.82 22.28
CA ALA A 118 -21.42 -18.01 22.24
C ALA A 118 -21.75 -18.51 23.66
N ALA A 119 -20.80 -18.44 24.60
CA ALA A 119 -21.05 -18.76 26.00
C ALA A 119 -22.06 -17.78 26.63
N ALA A 120 -21.86 -16.48 26.45
CA ALA A 120 -22.77 -15.45 26.94
C ALA A 120 -24.19 -15.62 26.38
N GLN A 121 -24.32 -15.97 25.10
CA GLN A 121 -25.61 -16.25 24.46
C GLN A 121 -26.32 -17.45 25.13
N ARG A 122 -25.62 -18.57 25.36
CA ARG A 122 -26.18 -19.75 26.02
C ARG A 122 -26.67 -19.42 27.42
N ASP A 123 -25.91 -18.64 28.18
CA ASP A 123 -26.28 -18.21 29.51
C ASP A 123 -27.52 -17.30 29.52
N ALA A 124 -27.60 -16.36 28.58
CA ALA A 124 -28.77 -15.50 28.42
C ALA A 124 -30.04 -16.31 28.05
N VAL A 125 -29.90 -17.31 27.16
CA VAL A 125 -31.01 -18.21 26.80
C VAL A 125 -31.47 -19.02 28.01
N ARG A 126 -30.55 -19.57 28.81
CA ARG A 126 -30.87 -20.30 30.04
C ARG A 126 -31.62 -19.41 31.04
N LEU A 127 -31.10 -18.20 31.29
CA LEU A 127 -31.75 -17.25 32.19
C LEU A 127 -33.16 -16.87 31.73
N ARG A 128 -33.36 -16.66 30.42
CA ARG A 128 -34.67 -16.36 29.86
C ARG A 128 -35.66 -17.51 30.08
N ALA A 129 -35.22 -18.76 29.90
CA ALA A 129 -36.04 -19.93 30.13
C ALA A 129 -36.46 -20.05 31.61
N GLU A 130 -35.51 -19.88 32.54
CA GLU A 130 -35.79 -19.89 33.99
C GLU A 130 -36.79 -18.80 34.39
N GLN A 131 -36.66 -17.60 33.82
CA GLN A 131 -37.59 -16.51 34.06
C GLN A 131 -38.99 -16.82 33.52
N ALA A 132 -39.10 -17.41 32.33
CA ALA A 132 -40.38 -17.81 31.74
C ALA A 132 -41.11 -18.82 32.63
N THR A 133 -40.41 -19.86 33.10
CA THR A 133 -40.98 -20.84 34.04
C THR A 133 -41.47 -20.18 35.34
N ARG A 134 -40.68 -19.27 35.94
CA ARG A 134 -41.11 -18.54 37.14
C ARG A 134 -42.36 -17.70 36.89
N THR A 135 -42.48 -17.07 35.71
CA THR A 135 -43.68 -16.29 35.39
C THR A 135 -44.92 -17.16 35.21
N GLU A 136 -44.77 -18.37 34.66
CA GLU A 136 -45.85 -19.36 34.52
C GLU A 136 -46.32 -19.86 35.90
N GLU A 137 -45.39 -20.25 36.78
CA GLU A 137 -45.68 -20.66 38.17
C GLU A 137 -46.43 -19.55 38.95
N LEU A 138 -46.00 -18.30 38.81
CA LEU A 138 -46.66 -17.16 39.45
C LEU A 138 -48.06 -16.90 38.87
N ALA A 139 -48.28 -17.15 37.57
CA ALA A 139 -49.58 -17.02 36.93
C ALA A 139 -50.55 -18.12 37.36
N GLU A 140 -50.06 -19.33 37.61
CA GLU A 140 -50.86 -20.43 38.16
C GLU A 140 -51.31 -20.17 39.59
N ARG A 141 -50.42 -19.65 40.46
CA ARG A 141 -50.77 -19.32 41.85
C ARG A 141 -51.80 -18.20 42.02
N ARG A 142 -52.04 -17.40 40.97
CA ARG A 142 -53.00 -16.28 40.95
C ARG A 142 -54.38 -16.65 40.40
N ARG A 143 -54.54 -17.85 39.84
CA ARG A 143 -55.82 -18.39 39.37
C ARG A 143 -56.52 -19.17 40.47
#